data_AF-A0AAD6QCG3-F1
#
_entry.id   AF-A0AAD6QCG3-F1
#
_cell.length_a   1.000
_cell.length_b   1.000
_cell.length_c   1.000
_cell.angle_alpha   90.00
_cell.angle_beta   90.00
_cell.angle_gamma   90.00
#
_symmetry.space_group_name_H-M   'P 1'
#
loop_
_entity.id
_entity.type
_entity.pdbx_description
1 polymer ?
#
loop_
_entity_poly.entity_id
_entity_poly.type
_entity_poly.pdbx_seq_one_letter_code
_entity_poly.pdbx_strand_id
1 'polypeptide(L)'
;MWPELILKAKRGGLNVIQTYVFWNIHEPEQGKFNFEGPYDLVKFIKTIGENGMFATLRLGPFIQAEWNHGGLPYWLREIPDIIFRSDNAPFKHHMEKFVTKIIDMMKEEKLFASQGGPIILSQIENEYNTVQLAYKNLGVSYIQWAGNMALGLNTGVPWVMCKQKDAPGSVINTCNGRHCGDTFTGPNKPNKPSLWTENWTAQFRVFGDPPSQRSAEDTAFSVARWFSKNGSLVNYYMYHGGTNFDRTAASFVTTRYYDEAPLDEYGFAEGTKMGHLKDLHRALNLCKKALLWGKPNVQKLSADVEARFYEQPGTKVCAAFLASNNSKEAETVKFRGQEYYLPARSISILPDCKNVVYNTMTVVSQHNSRNFVKSRKKNKLEWNMYSETIPAQLQVDSSLPKELYNLTKDKTDYVWFTTTINVDRRDMNERKRINPVLRVASLGHAMVAFVNGEFIGNYHKHIIIIIILSML
;
A
#
# COMPACT_ATOMS: atom_id res chain seq x y z
N MET A 1 -1.60 7.43 18.84
CA MET A 1 -2.42 6.53 17.99
C MET A 1 -1.89 5.10 17.96
N TRP A 2 -0.59 4.85 17.74
CA TRP A 2 -0.09 3.48 17.52
C TRP A 2 -0.53 2.42 18.54
N PRO A 3 -0.37 2.60 19.88
CA PRO A 3 -0.77 1.56 20.82
C PRO A 3 -2.26 1.20 20.72
N GLU A 4 -3.12 2.19 20.51
CA GLU A 4 -4.56 1.99 20.37
C GLU A 4 -4.93 1.29 19.07
N LEU A 5 -4.30 1.66 17.95
CA LEU A 5 -4.49 1.01 16.65
C LEU A 5 -4.05 -0.45 16.68
N ILE A 6 -2.89 -0.72 17.26
CA ILE A 6 -2.34 -2.08 17.43
C ILE A 6 -3.26 -2.91 18.32
N LEU A 7 -3.77 -2.34 19.42
CA LEU A 7 -4.73 -3.02 20.29
C LEU A 7 -6.05 -3.33 19.58
N LYS A 8 -6.56 -2.42 18.75
CA LYS A 8 -7.75 -2.65 17.90
C LYS A 8 -7.49 -3.75 16.88
N ALA A 9 -6.33 -3.76 16.22
CA ALA A 9 -5.91 -4.83 15.31
C ALA A 9 -5.85 -6.20 16.00
N LYS A 10 -5.25 -6.27 17.20
CA LYS A 10 -5.22 -7.48 18.03
C LYS A 10 -6.63 -7.96 18.38
N ARG A 11 -7.50 -7.04 18.82
CA ARG A 11 -8.92 -7.34 19.13
C ARG A 11 -9.71 -7.77 17.89
N GLY A 12 -9.30 -7.31 16.71
CA GLY A 12 -9.81 -7.75 15.42
C GLY A 12 -9.33 -9.13 14.99
N GLY A 13 -8.44 -9.78 15.75
CA GLY A 13 -7.95 -11.13 15.47
C GLY A 13 -6.65 -11.19 14.67
N LEU A 14 -5.98 -10.05 14.45
CA LEU A 14 -4.64 -10.06 13.85
C LEU A 14 -3.59 -10.55 14.85
N ASN A 15 -2.55 -11.20 14.32
CA ASN A 15 -1.37 -11.65 15.06
C ASN A 15 -0.06 -11.04 14.52
N VAL A 16 -0.10 -10.36 13.37
CA VAL A 16 1.03 -9.69 12.72
C VAL A 16 0.62 -8.28 12.31
N ILE A 17 1.50 -7.29 12.50
CA ILE A 17 1.41 -5.96 11.89
C ILE A 17 2.46 -5.85 10.79
N GLN A 18 2.06 -5.46 9.59
CA GLN A 18 2.98 -5.22 8.48
C GLN A 18 3.13 -3.72 8.24
N THR A 19 4.36 -3.25 8.05
CA THR A 19 4.65 -1.85 7.68
C THR A 19 5.73 -1.77 6.62
N TYR A 20 5.66 -0.72 5.79
CA TYR A 20 6.81 -0.31 4.99
C TYR A 20 7.84 0.47 5.83
N VAL A 21 9.03 0.67 5.25
CA VAL A 21 10.03 1.64 5.71
C VAL A 21 10.16 2.74 4.65
N PHE A 22 10.02 4.00 5.05
CA PHE A 22 9.91 5.14 4.12
C PHE A 22 11.26 5.86 4.01
N TRP A 23 12.11 5.46 3.06
CA TRP A 23 13.48 5.99 2.95
C TRP A 23 13.53 7.51 2.80
N ASN A 24 12.67 8.11 1.98
CA ASN A 24 12.63 9.55 1.76
C ASN A 24 12.38 10.38 3.05
N ILE A 25 11.61 9.86 4.00
CA ILE A 25 11.43 10.47 5.32
C ILE A 25 12.64 10.20 6.21
N HIS A 26 13.17 8.98 6.19
CA HIS A 26 14.23 8.58 7.09
C HIS A 26 15.59 9.14 6.70
N GLU A 27 15.79 9.56 5.45
CA GLU A 27 17.02 10.20 4.96
C GLU A 27 16.64 11.35 4.00
N PRO A 28 16.04 12.45 4.50
CA PRO A 28 15.57 13.57 3.68
C PRO A 28 16.72 14.28 2.95
N GLU A 29 17.91 14.25 3.54
CA GLU A 29 19.17 14.67 2.92
C GLU A 29 20.17 13.53 3.02
N GLN A 30 21.04 13.38 2.02
CA GLN A 30 22.02 12.31 1.98
C GLN A 30 22.88 12.28 3.25
N GLY A 31 22.88 11.15 3.95
CA GLY A 31 23.62 10.93 5.19
C GLY A 31 22.98 11.50 6.46
N LYS A 32 21.91 12.29 6.36
CA LYS A 32 21.20 12.86 7.52
C LYS A 32 19.92 12.10 7.77
N PHE A 33 19.93 11.30 8.84
CA PHE A 33 18.80 10.42 9.14
C PHE A 33 17.83 11.02 10.16
N ASN A 34 16.54 10.72 9.98
CA ASN A 34 15.47 11.11 10.90
C ASN A 34 14.65 9.88 11.34
N PHE A 35 14.69 9.61 12.64
CA PHE A 35 13.89 8.58 13.31
C PHE A 35 13.18 9.15 14.54
N GLU A 36 12.88 10.44 14.54
CA GLU A 36 12.22 11.11 15.66
C GLU A 36 10.71 11.24 15.47
N GLY A 37 10.00 11.44 16.59
CA GLY A 37 8.56 11.74 16.59
C GLY A 37 7.72 10.68 15.88
N PRO A 38 6.92 11.03 14.86
CA PRO A 38 6.11 10.07 14.11
C PRO A 38 6.92 9.14 13.20
N TYR A 39 8.23 9.37 13.05
CA TYR A 39 9.13 8.56 12.21
C TYR A 39 10.01 7.61 13.03
N ASP A 40 9.75 7.48 14.32
CA ASP A 40 10.45 6.54 15.20
C ASP A 40 10.03 5.09 14.92
N LEU A 41 10.69 4.49 13.92
CA LEU A 41 10.46 3.12 13.48
C LEU A 41 10.74 2.10 14.59
N VAL A 42 11.82 2.29 15.35
CA VAL A 42 12.20 1.38 16.46
C VAL A 42 11.10 1.36 17.51
N LYS A 43 10.62 2.52 17.94
CA LYS A 43 9.51 2.62 18.90
C LYS A 43 8.23 2.01 18.35
N PHE A 44 7.91 2.21 17.08
CA PHE A 44 6.74 1.57 16.47
C PHE A 44 6.82 0.05 16.54
N ILE A 45 7.95 -0.55 16.14
CA ILE A 45 8.16 -2.00 16.20
C ILE A 45 8.18 -2.53 17.64
N LYS A 46 8.82 -1.82 18.58
CA LYS A 46 8.77 -2.15 20.02
C LYS A 46 7.32 -2.15 20.53
N THR A 47 6.53 -1.14 20.17
CA THR A 47 5.11 -1.05 20.55
C THR A 47 4.31 -2.26 20.06
N ILE A 48 4.60 -2.77 18.85
CA ILE A 48 3.98 -4.01 18.31
C ILE A 48 4.32 -5.20 19.21
N GLY A 49 5.61 -5.36 19.57
CA GLY A 49 6.09 -6.43 20.44
C GLY A 49 5.53 -6.36 21.87
N GLU A 50 5.47 -5.17 22.47
CA GLU A 50 4.86 -4.92 23.79
C GLU A 50 3.38 -5.29 23.84
N ASN A 51 2.68 -5.20 22.70
CA ASN A 51 1.30 -5.65 22.56
C ASN A 51 1.20 -7.15 22.24
N GLY A 52 2.30 -7.91 22.26
CA GLY A 52 2.34 -9.35 21.99
C GLY A 52 1.93 -9.71 20.56
N MET A 53 2.25 -8.84 19.59
CA MET A 53 2.05 -9.08 18.18
C MET A 53 3.39 -9.24 17.47
N PHE A 54 3.39 -9.97 16.35
CA PHE A 54 4.55 -10.04 15.47
C PHE A 54 4.56 -8.88 14.47
N ALA A 55 5.68 -8.68 13.80
CA ALA A 55 5.87 -7.66 12.77
C ALA A 55 6.41 -8.26 11.46
N THR A 56 5.92 -7.71 10.34
CA THR A 56 6.56 -7.87 9.03
C THR A 56 7.12 -6.52 8.61
N LEU A 57 8.45 -6.45 8.43
CA LEU A 57 9.14 -5.22 8.04
C LEU A 57 9.39 -5.21 6.53
N ARG A 58 8.57 -4.48 5.77
CA ARG A 58 8.75 -4.33 4.32
C ARG A 58 9.67 -3.17 4.03
N LEU A 59 10.96 -3.46 3.93
CA LEU A 59 12.00 -2.43 3.91
C LEU A 59 12.04 -1.67 2.58
N GLY A 60 11.78 -2.33 1.45
CA GLY A 60 11.90 -1.72 0.12
C GLY A 60 13.30 -1.92 -0.46
N PRO A 61 14.00 -0.87 -0.96
CA PRO A 61 13.78 0.52 -0.60
C PRO A 61 12.75 1.26 -1.46
N PHE A 62 12.47 0.77 -2.67
CA PHE A 62 11.26 1.17 -3.39
C PHE A 62 10.07 0.43 -2.78
N ILE A 63 9.05 1.15 -2.36
CA ILE A 63 7.88 0.61 -1.65
C ILE A 63 6.56 0.83 -2.38
N GLN A 64 6.55 1.64 -3.45
CA GLN A 64 5.33 2.15 -4.08
C GLN A 64 4.44 2.86 -3.03
N ALA A 65 3.56 2.11 -2.35
CA ALA A 65 2.72 2.53 -1.23
C ALA A 65 1.84 3.76 -1.49
N GLU A 66 1.61 4.12 -2.76
CA GLU A 66 1.04 5.43 -3.16
C GLU A 66 1.75 6.61 -2.50
N TRP A 67 3.02 6.41 -2.20
CA TRP A 67 3.85 7.31 -1.44
C TRP A 67 4.76 8.12 -2.37
N ASN A 68 5.09 9.35 -1.98
CA ASN A 68 5.92 10.26 -2.77
C ASN A 68 7.21 9.56 -3.23
N HIS A 69 7.48 9.64 -4.53
CA HIS A 69 8.62 8.97 -5.19
C HIS A 69 8.74 7.47 -4.89
N GLY A 70 7.64 6.78 -4.57
CA GLY A 70 7.66 5.38 -4.16
C GLY A 70 8.57 5.09 -2.96
N GLY A 71 8.81 6.10 -2.12
CA GLY A 71 9.66 6.02 -0.93
C GLY A 71 11.12 6.41 -1.15
N LEU A 72 11.58 6.64 -2.38
CA LEU A 72 12.98 7.01 -2.65
C LEU A 72 13.22 8.50 -2.35
N PRO A 73 14.30 8.89 -1.65
CA PRO A 73 14.60 10.30 -1.44
C PRO A 73 14.96 11.01 -2.75
N TYR A 74 14.55 12.27 -2.88
CA TYR A 74 14.83 13.08 -4.07
C TYR A 74 16.33 13.14 -4.41
N TRP A 75 17.19 13.32 -3.39
CA TRP A 75 18.63 13.51 -3.59
C TRP A 75 19.30 12.34 -4.34
N LEU A 76 18.69 11.15 -4.36
CA LEU A 76 19.19 10.05 -5.17
C LEU A 76 19.24 10.41 -6.65
N ARG A 77 18.30 11.23 -7.17
CA ARG A 77 18.31 11.66 -8.58
C ARG A 77 19.53 12.52 -8.93
N GLU A 78 20.15 13.16 -7.94
CA GLU A 78 21.33 14.01 -8.15
C GLU A 78 22.63 13.19 -8.20
N ILE A 79 22.56 11.87 -7.94
CA ILE A 79 23.70 10.99 -8.06
C ILE A 79 24.03 10.76 -9.54
N PRO A 80 25.27 11.01 -9.99
CA PRO A 80 25.67 10.80 -11.38
C PRO A 80 25.41 9.37 -11.86
N ASP A 81 24.92 9.27 -13.10
CA ASP A 81 24.67 7.99 -13.81
C ASP A 81 23.74 7.02 -13.08
N ILE A 82 22.92 7.51 -12.16
CA ILE A 82 22.01 6.66 -11.40
C ILE A 82 20.84 6.17 -12.26
N ILE A 83 20.56 4.88 -12.17
CA ILE A 83 19.37 4.27 -12.77
C ILE A 83 18.67 3.50 -11.67
N PHE A 84 17.49 3.98 -11.29
CA PHE A 84 16.72 3.38 -10.21
C PHE A 84 16.27 1.96 -10.57
N ARG A 85 16.29 1.09 -9.56
CA ARG A 85 15.75 -0.28 -9.62
C ARG A 85 16.30 -1.07 -10.81
N SER A 86 17.59 -0.96 -11.04
CA SER A 86 18.32 -1.64 -12.12
C SER A 86 19.67 -2.11 -11.61
N ASP A 87 20.36 -2.93 -12.39
CA ASP A 87 21.73 -3.36 -12.10
C ASP A 87 22.70 -2.21 -12.40
N ASN A 88 22.68 -1.21 -11.52
CA ASN A 88 23.37 0.05 -11.62
C ASN A 88 24.17 0.26 -10.33
N ALA A 89 25.50 0.39 -10.45
CA ALA A 89 26.39 0.44 -9.30
C ALA A 89 26.06 1.57 -8.30
N PRO A 90 25.80 2.83 -8.74
CA PRO A 90 25.36 3.90 -7.84
C PRO A 90 24.09 3.56 -7.05
N PHE A 91 23.05 3.06 -7.74
CA PHE A 91 21.78 2.70 -7.10
C PHE A 91 21.96 1.56 -6.09
N LYS A 92 22.66 0.49 -6.47
CA LYS A 92 22.95 -0.66 -5.59
C LYS A 92 23.71 -0.23 -4.33
N HIS A 93 24.72 0.63 -4.47
CA HIS A 93 25.49 1.14 -3.35
C HIS A 93 24.60 1.87 -2.33
N HIS A 94 23.77 2.82 -2.79
CA HIS A 94 22.91 3.57 -1.88
C HIS A 94 21.79 2.71 -1.29
N MET A 95 21.19 1.81 -2.07
CA MET A 95 20.21 0.84 -1.60
C MET A 95 20.79 -0.04 -0.49
N GLU A 96 21.97 -0.64 -0.72
CA GLU A 96 22.63 -1.49 0.26
C GLU A 96 22.98 -0.73 1.55
N LYS A 97 23.46 0.51 1.43
CA LYS A 97 23.75 1.37 2.59
C LYS A 97 22.52 1.62 3.45
N PHE A 98 21.39 1.97 2.82
CA PHE A 98 20.14 2.22 3.54
C PHE A 98 19.57 0.93 4.17
N VAL A 99 19.51 -0.15 3.39
CA VAL A 99 19.01 -1.45 3.84
C VAL A 99 19.84 -1.94 5.02
N THR A 100 21.17 -1.92 4.91
CA THR A 100 22.09 -2.32 5.98
C THR A 100 21.86 -1.48 7.23
N LYS A 101 21.75 -0.15 7.11
CA LYS A 101 21.48 0.73 8.26
C LYS A 101 20.21 0.35 9.00
N ILE A 102 19.09 0.15 8.30
CA ILE A 102 17.81 -0.22 8.93
C ILE A 102 17.93 -1.58 9.61
N ILE A 103 18.55 -2.56 8.95
CA ILE A 103 18.72 -3.90 9.52
C ILE A 103 19.61 -3.88 10.76
N ASP A 104 20.72 -3.13 10.75
CA ASP A 104 21.61 -3.00 11.91
C ASP A 104 20.89 -2.33 13.07
N MET A 105 20.13 -1.26 12.84
CA MET A 105 19.28 -0.65 13.87
C MET A 105 18.29 -1.64 14.48
N MET A 106 17.63 -2.47 13.66
CA MET A 106 16.71 -3.50 14.17
C MET A 106 17.44 -4.60 14.96
N LYS A 107 18.67 -4.96 14.56
CA LYS A 107 19.49 -5.97 15.25
C LYS A 107 20.03 -5.47 16.59
N GLU A 108 20.53 -4.24 16.64
CA GLU A 108 21.04 -3.59 17.85
C GLU A 108 19.96 -3.57 18.93
N GLU A 109 18.72 -3.31 18.51
CA GLU A 109 17.53 -3.29 19.37
C GLU A 109 16.89 -4.67 19.59
N LYS A 110 17.53 -5.74 19.08
CA LYS A 110 17.08 -7.15 19.20
C LYS A 110 15.65 -7.37 18.72
N LEU A 111 15.25 -6.70 17.65
CA LEU A 111 13.86 -6.70 17.17
C LEU A 111 13.53 -7.86 16.24
N PHE A 112 14.51 -8.63 15.75
CA PHE A 112 14.24 -9.86 15.01
C PHE A 112 13.83 -11.00 15.94
N ALA A 113 12.90 -11.86 15.48
CA ALA A 113 12.43 -13.01 16.25
C ALA A 113 13.55 -14.00 16.61
N SER A 114 14.59 -14.10 15.78
CA SER A 114 15.83 -14.82 16.08
C SER A 114 16.57 -14.30 17.33
N GLN A 115 16.31 -13.05 17.73
CA GLN A 115 16.87 -12.37 18.90
C GLN A 115 15.84 -12.19 20.03
N GLY A 116 14.63 -12.73 19.88
CA GLY A 116 13.51 -12.58 20.82
C GLY A 116 12.57 -11.40 20.53
N GLY A 117 12.79 -10.66 19.44
CA GLY A 117 11.95 -9.53 19.04
C GLY A 117 10.73 -9.91 18.19
N PRO A 118 9.88 -8.93 17.81
CA PRO A 118 8.62 -9.21 17.12
C PRO A 118 8.76 -9.43 15.60
N ILE A 119 9.85 -9.03 14.94
CA ILE A 119 9.98 -9.11 13.47
C ILE A 119 10.16 -10.56 13.04
N ILE A 120 9.19 -11.13 12.33
CA ILE A 120 9.20 -12.52 11.84
C ILE A 120 9.44 -12.65 10.33
N LEU A 121 9.26 -11.57 9.58
CA LEU A 121 9.43 -11.53 8.14
C LEU A 121 9.98 -10.17 7.72
N SER A 122 10.80 -10.15 6.68
CA SER A 122 11.28 -8.92 6.05
C SER A 122 11.09 -8.97 4.54
N GLN A 123 10.83 -7.82 3.91
CA GLN A 123 10.74 -7.74 2.44
C GLN A 123 11.81 -6.83 1.87
N ILE A 124 12.44 -7.28 0.78
CA ILE A 124 13.34 -6.50 -0.06
C ILE A 124 12.65 -6.29 -1.42
N GLU A 125 12.81 -5.09 -2.00
CA GLU A 125 12.07 -4.62 -3.17
C GLU A 125 10.52 -4.64 -3.01
N ASN A 126 9.82 -4.17 -4.04
CA ASN A 126 8.36 -4.17 -4.09
C ASN A 126 7.83 -4.33 -5.52
N GLU A 127 7.09 -5.41 -5.76
CA GLU A 127 6.43 -5.73 -7.04
C GLU A 127 7.32 -5.59 -8.28
N TYR A 128 8.61 -5.98 -8.17
CA TYR A 128 9.60 -5.66 -9.19
C TYR A 128 9.37 -6.35 -10.54
N ASN A 129 8.71 -7.52 -10.60
CA ASN A 129 8.34 -8.12 -11.90
C ASN A 129 7.49 -7.18 -12.78
N THR A 130 6.80 -6.18 -12.22
CA THR A 130 6.01 -5.21 -13.00
C THR A 130 6.87 -4.35 -13.93
N VAL A 131 8.15 -4.15 -13.59
CA VAL A 131 9.10 -3.31 -14.35
C VAL A 131 10.31 -4.08 -14.84
N GLN A 132 10.61 -5.25 -14.27
CA GLN A 132 11.81 -6.03 -14.57
C GLN A 132 12.05 -6.25 -16.06
N LEU A 133 10.99 -6.56 -16.83
CA LEU A 133 11.10 -6.81 -18.27
C LEU A 133 11.66 -5.60 -19.04
N ALA A 134 11.32 -4.37 -18.61
CA ALA A 134 11.81 -3.15 -19.24
C ALA A 134 13.33 -3.00 -19.12
N TYR A 135 13.93 -3.55 -18.06
CA TYR A 135 15.38 -3.55 -17.83
C TYR A 135 16.11 -4.75 -18.44
N LYS A 136 15.40 -5.69 -19.08
CA LYS A 136 15.98 -6.89 -19.70
C LYS A 136 16.92 -7.62 -18.72
N ASN A 137 18.16 -7.89 -19.13
CA ASN A 137 19.16 -8.59 -18.30
C ASN A 137 19.57 -7.78 -17.05
N LEU A 138 19.51 -6.45 -17.10
CA LEU A 138 19.79 -5.60 -15.93
C LEU A 138 18.72 -5.77 -14.85
N GLY A 139 17.48 -6.08 -15.23
CA GLY A 139 16.43 -6.35 -14.25
C GLY A 139 16.61 -7.70 -13.56
N VAL A 140 16.98 -8.73 -14.32
CA VAL A 140 17.26 -10.07 -13.77
C VAL A 140 18.47 -10.03 -12.83
N SER A 141 19.59 -9.46 -13.26
CA SER A 141 20.80 -9.34 -12.43
C SER A 141 20.55 -8.52 -11.16
N TYR A 142 19.83 -7.41 -11.27
CA TYR A 142 19.44 -6.58 -10.11
C TYR A 142 18.64 -7.35 -9.08
N ILE A 143 17.59 -8.07 -9.47
CA ILE A 143 16.73 -8.73 -8.48
C ILE A 143 17.45 -9.92 -7.83
N GLN A 144 18.31 -10.63 -8.58
CA GLN A 144 19.19 -11.65 -8.00
C GLN A 144 20.15 -11.04 -6.99
N TRP A 145 20.80 -9.91 -7.33
CA TRP A 145 21.66 -9.18 -6.39
C TRP A 145 20.89 -8.70 -5.15
N ALA A 146 19.72 -8.08 -5.32
CA ALA A 146 18.95 -7.51 -4.21
C ALA A 146 18.53 -8.59 -3.20
N GLY A 147 18.06 -9.75 -3.69
CA GLY A 147 17.72 -10.86 -2.81
C GLY A 147 18.94 -11.48 -2.13
N ASN A 148 20.06 -11.64 -2.84
CA ASN A 148 21.29 -12.18 -2.26
C ASN A 148 21.90 -11.23 -1.22
N MET A 149 21.89 -9.92 -1.47
CA MET A 149 22.30 -8.89 -0.51
C MET A 149 21.46 -8.97 0.76
N ALA A 150 20.12 -9.02 0.61
CA ALA A 150 19.21 -9.14 1.76
C ALA A 150 19.45 -10.42 2.58
N LEU A 151 19.65 -11.57 1.90
CA LEU A 151 20.02 -12.82 2.57
C LEU A 151 21.36 -12.71 3.31
N GLY A 152 22.35 -12.05 2.72
CA GLY A 152 23.68 -11.81 3.31
C GLY A 152 23.67 -10.97 4.58
N LEU A 153 22.59 -10.21 4.83
CA LEU A 153 22.42 -9.44 6.06
C LEU A 153 22.08 -10.32 7.28
N ASN A 154 21.84 -11.63 7.13
CA ASN A 154 21.74 -12.58 8.24
C ASN A 154 20.81 -12.12 9.39
N THR A 155 19.57 -11.72 9.05
CA THR A 155 18.55 -11.30 10.03
C THR A 155 18.07 -12.45 10.93
N GLY A 156 18.31 -13.70 10.51
CA GLY A 156 17.80 -14.90 11.19
C GLY A 156 16.30 -15.13 11.01
N VAL A 157 15.63 -14.34 10.15
CA VAL A 157 14.23 -14.52 9.77
C VAL A 157 14.06 -14.54 8.25
N PRO A 158 13.00 -15.15 7.69
CA PRO A 158 12.84 -15.24 6.25
C PRO A 158 12.66 -13.88 5.56
N TRP A 159 13.20 -13.80 4.34
CA TRP A 159 12.96 -12.68 3.42
C TRP A 159 11.87 -13.03 2.41
N VAL A 160 11.11 -12.02 2.00
CA VAL A 160 10.07 -12.13 0.98
C VAL A 160 10.27 -11.11 -0.14
N MET A 161 9.68 -11.39 -1.30
CA MET A 161 9.54 -10.45 -2.43
C MET A 161 8.13 -10.60 -3.01
N CYS A 162 7.33 -9.54 -2.97
CA CYS A 162 5.97 -9.57 -3.51
C CYS A 162 5.97 -9.42 -5.04
N LYS A 163 5.07 -10.16 -5.70
CA LYS A 163 5.00 -10.29 -7.17
C LYS A 163 6.40 -10.48 -7.80
N GLN A 164 7.14 -11.47 -7.32
CA GLN A 164 8.47 -11.80 -7.85
C GLN A 164 8.63 -13.30 -8.13
N LYS A 165 8.26 -13.75 -9.32
CA LYS A 165 8.26 -15.15 -9.75
C LYS A 165 9.64 -15.81 -9.63
N ASP A 166 10.71 -15.08 -9.93
CA ASP A 166 12.11 -15.52 -9.94
C ASP A 166 12.89 -15.09 -8.69
N ALA A 167 12.21 -14.89 -7.54
CA ALA A 167 12.86 -14.56 -6.27
C ALA A 167 13.99 -15.57 -5.92
N PRO A 168 15.22 -15.09 -5.63
CA PRO A 168 16.41 -15.92 -5.49
C PRO A 168 16.47 -16.71 -4.18
N GLY A 169 17.24 -17.80 -4.18
CA GLY A 169 17.57 -18.57 -2.98
C GLY A 169 16.35 -18.93 -2.12
N SER A 170 16.45 -18.66 -0.82
CA SER A 170 15.38 -18.88 0.17
C SER A 170 14.34 -17.76 0.23
N VAL A 171 14.49 -16.68 -0.54
CA VAL A 171 13.51 -15.57 -0.56
C VAL A 171 12.16 -16.08 -1.06
N ILE A 172 11.10 -15.82 -0.29
CA ILE A 172 9.76 -16.33 -0.59
C ILE A 172 9.04 -15.34 -1.52
N ASN A 173 8.60 -15.80 -2.69
CA ASN A 173 7.74 -15.01 -3.56
C ASN A 173 6.31 -14.97 -3.01
N THR A 174 5.72 -13.79 -2.96
CA THR A 174 4.40 -13.61 -2.36
C THR A 174 3.40 -13.01 -3.35
N CYS A 175 2.12 -13.11 -3.01
CA CYS A 175 1.04 -12.56 -3.82
C CYS A 175 0.53 -11.23 -3.27
N ASN A 176 0.15 -10.33 -4.18
CA ASN A 176 -0.59 -9.11 -3.92
C ASN A 176 -1.80 -9.06 -4.86
N GLY A 177 -2.94 -8.57 -4.36
CA GLY A 177 -4.18 -8.47 -5.12
C GLY A 177 -5.42 -8.66 -4.25
N ARG A 178 -6.60 -8.73 -4.87
CA ARG A 178 -7.87 -8.96 -4.15
C ARG A 178 -8.20 -10.44 -3.93
N HIS A 179 -7.71 -11.35 -4.77
CA HIS A 179 -8.12 -12.76 -4.80
C HIS A 179 -6.95 -13.72 -5.03
N CYS A 180 -5.89 -13.63 -4.22
CA CYS A 180 -4.71 -14.50 -4.39
C CYS A 180 -5.01 -16.00 -4.27
N GLY A 181 -6.11 -16.39 -3.60
CA GLY A 181 -6.58 -17.79 -3.62
C GLY A 181 -6.93 -18.31 -5.02
N ASP A 182 -7.25 -17.43 -5.96
CA ASP A 182 -7.58 -17.80 -7.34
C ASP A 182 -6.51 -17.32 -8.34
N THR A 183 -5.77 -16.25 -8.04
CA THR A 183 -4.80 -15.67 -8.98
C THR A 183 -3.34 -16.06 -8.73
N PHE A 184 -2.98 -16.52 -7.53
CA PHE A 184 -1.60 -16.91 -7.24
C PHE A 184 -1.30 -18.29 -7.81
N THR A 185 -0.28 -18.39 -8.66
CA THR A 185 0.16 -19.66 -9.25
C THR A 185 0.91 -20.56 -8.27
N GLY A 186 1.23 -20.05 -7.08
CA GLY A 186 1.97 -20.76 -6.04
C GLY A 186 3.41 -20.25 -5.86
N PRO A 187 4.09 -20.74 -4.81
CA PRO A 187 5.48 -20.43 -4.56
C PRO A 187 6.37 -20.94 -5.70
N ASN A 188 7.50 -20.27 -5.94
CA ASN A 188 8.42 -20.59 -7.02
C ASN A 188 9.28 -21.84 -6.74
N LYS A 189 9.16 -22.42 -5.54
CA LYS A 189 9.74 -23.69 -5.12
C LYS A 189 8.78 -24.42 -4.16
N PRO A 190 8.74 -25.77 -4.17
CA PRO A 190 7.78 -26.54 -3.40
C PRO A 190 7.97 -26.47 -1.87
N ASN A 191 9.16 -26.08 -1.39
CA ASN A 191 9.48 -25.96 0.03
C ASN A 191 9.20 -24.56 0.61
N LYS A 192 8.62 -23.65 -0.17
CA LYS A 192 8.29 -22.29 0.27
C LYS A 192 6.78 -22.20 0.58
N PRO A 193 6.38 -21.46 1.62
CA PRO A 193 4.96 -21.28 1.95
C PRO A 193 4.27 -20.33 0.97
N SER A 194 2.95 -20.46 0.84
CA SER A 194 2.11 -19.47 0.15
C SER A 194 1.78 -18.32 1.10
N LEU A 195 2.28 -17.12 0.77
CA LEU A 195 2.06 -15.89 1.54
C LEU A 195 1.37 -14.82 0.68
N TRP A 196 0.40 -14.11 1.27
CA TRP A 196 -0.34 -13.02 0.63
C TRP A 196 -0.05 -11.71 1.38
N THR A 197 0.86 -10.90 0.84
CA THR A 197 1.39 -9.69 1.50
C THR A 197 0.49 -8.47 1.36
N GLU A 198 -0.39 -8.43 0.35
CA GLU A 198 -1.38 -7.36 0.19
C GLU A 198 -2.73 -7.88 -0.30
N ASN A 199 -3.65 -8.05 0.63
CA ASN A 199 -5.06 -8.19 0.35
C ASN A 199 -5.71 -6.80 0.33
N TRP A 200 -5.95 -6.27 -0.88
CA TRP A 200 -6.44 -4.89 -1.05
C TRP A 200 -7.85 -4.70 -0.48
N THR A 201 -7.98 -3.99 0.66
CA THR A 201 -9.26 -3.82 1.39
C THR A 201 -10.17 -2.74 0.82
N ALA A 202 -9.62 -1.91 -0.08
CA ALA A 202 -10.27 -0.90 -0.90
C ALA A 202 -9.32 -0.55 -2.07
N GLN A 203 -9.68 0.42 -2.89
CA GLN A 203 -8.73 1.10 -3.79
C GLN A 203 -8.31 2.42 -3.13
N PHE A 204 -7.03 2.76 -3.18
CA PHE A 204 -6.59 4.12 -2.89
C PHE A 204 -7.28 5.13 -3.81
N ARG A 205 -7.20 6.40 -3.43
CA ARG A 205 -8.02 7.46 -3.98
C ARG A 205 -7.12 8.53 -4.56
N VAL A 206 -7.31 8.93 -5.80
CA VAL A 206 -6.72 10.17 -6.31
C VAL A 206 -7.71 11.32 -6.19
N PHE A 207 -7.22 12.56 -6.20
CA PHE A 207 -8.08 13.74 -6.14
C PHE A 207 -9.04 13.75 -7.33
N GLY A 208 -10.34 13.81 -7.03
CA GLY A 208 -11.43 13.82 -8.02
C GLY A 208 -12.17 12.49 -8.17
N ASP A 209 -11.64 11.38 -7.66
CA ASP A 209 -12.33 10.09 -7.76
C ASP A 209 -13.66 10.05 -6.95
N PRO A 210 -14.64 9.19 -7.32
CA PRO A 210 -15.85 8.86 -6.52
C PRO A 210 -15.62 7.68 -5.55
N PRO A 211 -16.12 7.65 -4.30
CA PRO A 211 -15.67 6.74 -3.23
C PRO A 211 -15.42 5.27 -3.67
N SER A 212 -14.36 4.65 -3.16
CA SER A 212 -14.04 3.26 -3.50
C SER A 212 -14.30 2.34 -2.31
N GLN A 213 -15.18 1.36 -2.50
CA GLN A 213 -15.49 0.38 -1.47
C GLN A 213 -15.26 -1.04 -1.99
N ARG A 214 -14.77 -1.88 -1.09
CA ARG A 214 -14.81 -3.34 -1.22
C ARG A 214 -15.62 -3.87 -0.04
N SER A 215 -16.59 -4.73 -0.33
CA SER A 215 -17.48 -5.25 0.69
C SER A 215 -16.75 -6.16 1.68
N ALA A 216 -17.32 -6.28 2.89
CA ALA A 216 -16.78 -7.16 3.92
C ALA A 216 -16.85 -8.62 3.48
N GLU A 217 -17.92 -8.98 2.79
CA GLU A 217 -18.26 -10.31 2.28
C GLU A 217 -17.26 -10.77 1.23
N ASP A 218 -16.92 -9.91 0.26
CA ASP A 218 -15.92 -10.23 -0.77
C ASP A 218 -14.51 -10.36 -0.17
N THR A 219 -14.18 -9.47 0.76
CA THR A 219 -12.91 -9.54 1.49
C THR A 219 -12.82 -10.86 2.27
N ALA A 220 -13.87 -11.22 3.01
CA ALA A 220 -13.94 -12.47 3.74
C ALA A 220 -13.90 -13.70 2.83
N PHE A 221 -14.65 -13.68 1.72
CA PHE A 221 -14.62 -14.72 0.69
C PHE A 221 -13.20 -14.96 0.22
N SER A 222 -12.50 -13.89 -0.16
CA SER A 222 -11.14 -14.00 -0.70
C SER A 222 -10.14 -14.59 0.30
N VAL A 223 -10.28 -14.27 1.58
CA VAL A 223 -9.43 -14.79 2.66
C VAL A 223 -9.75 -16.26 2.97
N ALA A 224 -11.02 -16.62 3.09
CA ALA A 224 -11.42 -18.02 3.27
C ALA A 224 -10.98 -18.88 2.07
N ARG A 225 -11.08 -18.32 0.84
CA ARG A 225 -10.61 -18.94 -0.39
C ARG A 225 -9.10 -19.20 -0.35
N TRP A 226 -8.32 -18.25 0.16
CA TRP A 226 -6.88 -18.39 0.32
C TRP A 226 -6.51 -19.51 1.31
N PHE A 227 -7.07 -19.52 2.51
CA PHE A 227 -6.76 -20.55 3.51
C PHE A 227 -7.26 -21.95 3.11
N SER A 228 -8.38 -22.05 2.38
CA SER A 228 -8.84 -23.33 1.83
C SER A 228 -7.92 -23.92 0.75
N LYS A 229 -6.97 -23.14 0.24
CA LYS A 229 -6.01 -23.51 -0.83
C LYS A 229 -4.56 -23.42 -0.35
N ASN A 230 -4.28 -23.88 0.87
CA ASN A 230 -2.94 -23.93 1.48
C ASN A 230 -2.29 -22.55 1.70
N GLY A 231 -3.05 -21.46 1.66
CA GLY A 231 -2.58 -20.16 2.11
C GLY A 231 -2.22 -20.18 3.60
N SER A 232 -1.10 -19.56 3.97
CA SER A 232 -0.58 -19.61 5.35
C SER A 232 -0.46 -18.24 6.03
N LEU A 233 -0.43 -17.16 5.24
CA LEU A 233 -0.43 -15.78 5.71
C LEU A 233 -1.28 -14.93 4.78
N VAL A 234 -2.07 -14.03 5.35
CA VAL A 234 -2.71 -12.93 4.62
C VAL A 234 -2.50 -11.64 5.39
N ASN A 235 -2.15 -10.57 4.69
CA ASN A 235 -2.05 -9.24 5.26
C ASN A 235 -3.03 -8.28 4.56
N TYR A 236 -3.86 -7.59 5.33
CA TYR A 236 -4.77 -6.58 4.81
C TYR A 236 -4.02 -5.31 4.42
N TYR A 237 -4.10 -4.94 3.15
CA TYR A 237 -3.56 -3.68 2.63
C TYR A 237 -4.74 -2.76 2.25
N MET A 238 -5.21 -1.85 3.11
CA MET A 238 -4.74 -1.56 4.47
C MET A 238 -5.66 -2.13 5.54
N TYR A 239 -5.10 -2.47 6.70
CA TYR A 239 -5.91 -2.67 7.92
C TYR A 239 -6.27 -1.33 8.58
N HIS A 240 -5.32 -0.40 8.61
CA HIS A 240 -5.50 1.01 8.87
C HIS A 240 -4.63 1.76 7.85
N GLY A 241 -5.23 2.64 7.04
CA GLY A 241 -4.47 3.44 6.09
C GLY A 241 -3.97 4.76 6.68
N GLY A 242 -4.85 5.50 7.34
CA GLY A 242 -4.51 6.74 8.02
C GLY A 242 -4.47 7.94 7.07
N THR A 243 -3.49 8.82 7.27
CA THR A 243 -3.41 10.11 6.58
C THR A 243 -2.01 10.33 6.02
N ASN A 244 -1.95 10.74 4.76
CA ASN A 244 -0.76 11.30 4.14
C ASN A 244 -0.59 12.73 4.65
N PHE A 245 0.11 12.91 5.76
CA PHE A 245 0.37 14.23 6.34
C PHE A 245 1.33 15.06 5.49
N ASP A 246 1.19 16.39 5.58
CA ASP A 246 2.00 17.36 4.86
C ASP A 246 2.07 17.09 3.35
N ARG A 247 3.21 17.39 2.73
CA ARG A 247 3.40 17.39 1.26
C ARG A 247 4.33 16.30 0.74
N THR A 248 5.12 15.67 1.60
CA THR A 248 6.13 14.66 1.21
C THR A 248 5.62 13.22 1.32
N ALA A 249 4.37 13.04 1.70
CA ALA A 249 3.76 11.73 1.93
C ALA A 249 3.11 11.13 0.69
N ALA A 250 2.11 11.83 0.13
CA ALA A 250 1.31 11.29 -0.95
C ALA A 250 2.01 11.41 -2.32
N SER A 251 1.89 10.36 -3.15
CA SER A 251 2.08 10.46 -4.60
C SER A 251 0.72 10.44 -5.28
N PHE A 252 0.19 11.61 -5.63
CA PHE A 252 -1.06 11.77 -6.37
C PHE A 252 -2.35 11.27 -5.74
N VAL A 253 -2.28 10.70 -4.55
CA VAL A 253 -3.42 10.24 -3.78
C VAL A 253 -3.93 11.34 -2.86
N THR A 254 -5.18 11.20 -2.43
CA THR A 254 -5.78 12.12 -1.46
C THR A 254 -5.03 12.08 -0.13
N THR A 255 -5.17 13.16 0.65
CA THR A 255 -4.62 13.25 2.02
C THR A 255 -5.13 12.10 2.90
N ARG A 256 -6.42 11.74 2.81
CA ARG A 256 -6.95 10.51 3.41
C ARG A 256 -6.42 9.28 2.67
N TYR A 257 -5.97 8.27 3.39
CA TYR A 257 -5.43 7.05 2.82
C TYR A 257 -6.21 5.83 3.31
N TYR A 258 -6.86 5.09 2.40
CA TYR A 258 -7.64 3.88 2.71
C TYR A 258 -8.64 4.06 3.88
N ASP A 259 -9.49 5.09 3.79
CA ASP A 259 -10.46 5.41 4.85
C ASP A 259 -11.55 4.32 5.04
N GLU A 260 -11.75 3.48 4.02
CA GLU A 260 -12.67 2.34 4.02
C GLU A 260 -12.04 1.02 4.50
N ALA A 261 -10.83 1.08 5.07
CA ALA A 261 -10.17 -0.05 5.73
C ALA A 261 -10.94 -0.51 7.00
N PRO A 262 -10.64 -1.70 7.56
CA PRO A 262 -11.25 -2.14 8.82
C PRO A 262 -11.14 -1.13 9.96
N LEU A 263 -10.04 -0.36 10.01
CA LEU A 263 -9.93 0.85 10.81
C LEU A 263 -9.85 2.06 9.87
N ASP A 264 -10.75 3.02 10.05
CA ASP A 264 -10.85 4.22 9.22
C ASP A 264 -9.65 5.18 9.41
N GLU A 265 -9.62 6.29 8.68
CA GLU A 265 -8.56 7.31 8.76
C GLU A 265 -8.29 7.79 10.21
N TYR A 266 -9.34 7.88 11.03
CA TYR A 266 -9.27 8.38 12.40
C TYR A 266 -9.02 7.26 13.43
N GLY A 267 -8.92 6.01 12.97
CA GLY A 267 -8.71 4.83 13.79
C GLY A 267 -9.97 4.27 14.44
N PHE A 268 -11.17 4.68 14.01
CA PHE A 268 -12.42 4.04 14.42
C PHE A 268 -12.62 2.73 13.66
N ALA A 269 -13.27 1.76 14.29
CA ALA A 269 -13.62 0.51 13.64
C ALA A 269 -14.79 0.74 12.67
N GLU A 270 -14.64 0.32 11.41
CA GLU A 270 -15.79 0.15 10.52
C GLU A 270 -16.51 -1.13 10.95
N GLY A 271 -17.71 -0.97 11.49
CA GLY A 271 -18.39 -1.99 12.31
C GLY A 271 -18.67 -3.26 11.53
N THR A 272 -19.01 -3.12 10.24
CA THR A 272 -19.34 -4.23 9.35
C THR A 272 -18.10 -5.05 9.00
N LYS A 273 -17.09 -4.41 8.39
CA LYS A 273 -15.88 -5.05 7.88
C LYS A 273 -14.98 -5.52 9.02
N MET A 274 -14.76 -4.70 10.04
CA MET A 274 -13.94 -5.13 11.18
C MET A 274 -14.59 -6.29 11.93
N GLY A 275 -15.91 -6.22 12.16
CA GLY A 275 -16.65 -7.28 12.84
C GLY A 275 -16.65 -8.59 12.05
N HIS A 276 -17.03 -8.53 10.76
CA HIS A 276 -17.08 -9.70 9.90
C HIS A 276 -15.72 -10.39 9.74
N LEU A 277 -14.65 -9.61 9.52
CA LEU A 277 -13.30 -10.17 9.41
C LEU A 277 -12.79 -10.73 10.75
N LYS A 278 -13.18 -10.14 11.88
CA LYS A 278 -12.85 -10.69 13.21
C LYS A 278 -13.47 -12.07 13.41
N ASP A 279 -14.72 -12.26 13.00
CA ASP A 279 -15.39 -13.56 13.12
C ASP A 279 -14.82 -14.58 12.12
N LEU A 280 -14.40 -14.14 10.93
CA LEU A 280 -13.60 -14.97 10.02
C LEU A 280 -12.30 -15.44 10.68
N HIS A 281 -11.54 -14.54 11.32
CA HIS A 281 -10.29 -14.90 12.00
C HIS A 281 -10.52 -15.93 13.11
N ARG A 282 -11.61 -15.80 13.87
CA ARG A 282 -12.00 -16.79 14.89
C ARG A 282 -12.29 -18.15 14.25
N ALA A 283 -13.06 -18.18 13.16
CA ALA A 283 -13.36 -19.41 12.45
C ALA A 283 -12.09 -20.09 11.91
N LEU A 284 -11.18 -19.33 11.29
CA LEU A 284 -9.89 -19.83 10.81
C LEU A 284 -9.00 -20.34 11.95
N ASN A 285 -9.01 -19.67 13.10
CA ASN A 285 -8.24 -20.11 14.26
C ASN A 285 -8.77 -21.44 14.84
N LEU A 286 -10.07 -21.71 14.77
CA LEU A 286 -10.62 -23.03 15.10
C LEU A 286 -10.12 -24.10 14.11
N CYS A 287 -9.94 -23.75 12.83
CA CYS A 287 -9.41 -24.64 11.79
C CYS A 287 -7.88 -24.85 11.86
N LYS A 288 -7.14 -24.08 12.67
CA LYS A 288 -5.66 -24.05 12.76
C LYS A 288 -5.01 -25.43 12.72
N LYS A 289 -5.50 -26.36 13.54
CA LYS A 289 -4.88 -27.68 13.67
C LYS A 289 -4.97 -28.47 12.35
N ALA A 290 -6.15 -28.48 11.76
CA ALA A 290 -6.37 -29.14 10.48
C ALA A 290 -5.58 -28.46 9.35
N LEU A 291 -5.54 -27.12 9.31
CA LEU A 291 -4.79 -26.39 8.29
C LEU A 291 -3.28 -26.63 8.34
N LEU A 292 -2.69 -26.82 9.54
CA LEU A 292 -1.25 -27.02 9.70
C LEU A 292 -0.80 -28.49 9.58
N TRP A 293 -1.62 -29.44 10.07
CA TRP A 293 -1.22 -30.85 10.19
C TRP A 293 -2.12 -31.82 9.43
N GLY A 294 -3.25 -31.35 8.89
CA GLY A 294 -4.17 -32.17 8.11
C GLY A 294 -3.70 -32.37 6.67
N LYS A 295 -4.03 -33.52 6.11
CA LYS A 295 -3.88 -33.81 4.69
C LYS A 295 -4.98 -33.07 3.90
N PRO A 296 -4.65 -32.26 2.88
CA PRO A 296 -5.63 -31.57 2.07
C PRO A 296 -6.36 -32.54 1.14
N ASN A 297 -7.66 -32.35 0.99
CA ASN A 297 -8.54 -33.09 0.08
C ASN A 297 -9.53 -32.12 -0.58
N VAL A 298 -10.04 -32.50 -1.75
CA VAL A 298 -11.04 -31.74 -2.51
C VAL A 298 -12.13 -32.70 -2.98
N GLN A 299 -13.38 -32.29 -2.81
CA GLN A 299 -14.56 -32.99 -3.30
C GLN A 299 -15.45 -32.00 -4.05
N LYS A 300 -15.77 -32.29 -5.31
CA LYS A 300 -16.79 -31.55 -6.06
C LYS A 300 -18.17 -31.98 -5.57
N LEU A 301 -19.00 -31.03 -5.12
CA LEU A 301 -20.34 -31.30 -4.59
C LEU A 301 -21.43 -31.02 -5.62
N SER A 302 -21.24 -30.01 -6.46
CA SER A 302 -22.11 -29.65 -7.59
C SER A 302 -21.28 -29.04 -8.73
N ALA A 303 -21.92 -28.46 -9.75
CA ALA A 303 -21.22 -27.77 -10.83
C ALA A 303 -20.35 -26.62 -10.32
N ASP A 304 -20.88 -25.82 -9.39
CA ASP A 304 -20.26 -24.59 -8.87
C ASP A 304 -19.79 -24.69 -7.42
N VAL A 305 -20.11 -25.79 -6.72
CA VAL A 305 -19.75 -25.98 -5.31
C VAL A 305 -18.67 -27.05 -5.14
N GLU A 306 -17.61 -26.69 -4.41
CA GLU A 306 -16.57 -27.62 -3.97
C GLU A 306 -16.37 -27.58 -2.45
N ALA A 307 -16.12 -28.75 -1.86
CA ALA A 307 -15.62 -28.89 -0.51
C ALA A 307 -14.10 -29.06 -0.54
N ARG A 308 -13.38 -28.16 0.13
CA ARG A 308 -11.96 -28.34 0.44
C ARG A 308 -11.83 -28.65 1.91
N PHE A 309 -11.20 -29.76 2.27
CA PHE A 309 -11.10 -30.17 3.66
C PHE A 309 -9.72 -30.73 4.00
N TYR A 310 -9.34 -30.54 5.24
CA TYR A 310 -8.07 -30.95 5.80
C TYR A 310 -8.36 -31.90 6.94
N GLU A 311 -7.81 -33.10 6.88
CA GLU A 311 -8.03 -34.11 7.91
C GLU A 311 -6.74 -34.80 8.27
N GLN A 312 -6.54 -35.08 9.56
CA GLN A 312 -5.38 -35.82 10.02
C GLN A 312 -5.81 -37.29 10.28
N PRO A 313 -5.37 -38.24 9.44
CA PRO A 313 -5.73 -39.65 9.58
C PRO A 313 -5.45 -40.18 10.98
N GLY A 314 -6.37 -40.97 11.54
CA GLY A 314 -6.25 -41.52 12.89
C GLY A 314 -6.60 -40.55 14.02
N THR A 315 -7.05 -39.33 13.73
CA THR A 315 -7.50 -38.36 14.74
C THR A 315 -8.89 -37.81 14.42
N LYS A 316 -9.46 -37.00 15.33
CA LYS A 316 -10.71 -36.24 15.09
C LYS A 316 -10.47 -34.86 14.47
N VAL A 317 -9.22 -34.51 14.15
CA VAL A 317 -8.88 -33.19 13.59
C VAL A 317 -9.32 -33.14 12.12
N CYS A 318 -10.33 -32.32 11.84
CA CYS A 318 -10.85 -32.10 10.49
C CYS A 318 -11.38 -30.68 10.37
N ALA A 319 -11.04 -29.94 9.30
CA ALA A 319 -11.72 -28.69 8.96
C ALA A 319 -12.12 -28.70 7.49
N ALA A 320 -13.30 -28.16 7.17
CA ALA A 320 -13.81 -28.06 5.80
C ALA A 320 -14.22 -26.63 5.45
N PHE A 321 -14.07 -26.31 4.16
CA PHE A 321 -14.46 -25.08 3.51
C PHE A 321 -15.36 -25.46 2.34
N LEU A 322 -16.65 -25.18 2.47
CA LEU A 322 -17.63 -25.42 1.40
C LEU A 322 -17.77 -24.13 0.61
N ALA A 323 -17.27 -24.11 -0.61
CA ALA A 323 -17.17 -22.91 -1.44
C ALA A 323 -18.15 -22.98 -2.61
N SER A 324 -19.08 -22.02 -2.68
CA SER A 324 -19.93 -21.77 -3.84
C SER A 324 -19.32 -20.70 -4.72
N ASN A 325 -19.02 -21.04 -5.97
CA ASN A 325 -18.56 -20.08 -6.99
C ASN A 325 -19.71 -19.48 -7.82
N ASN A 326 -20.95 -19.98 -7.65
CA ASN A 326 -22.11 -19.42 -8.32
C ASN A 326 -22.36 -18.00 -7.78
N SER A 327 -22.35 -17.01 -8.67
CA SER A 327 -22.49 -15.60 -8.29
C SER A 327 -23.92 -15.10 -8.20
N LYS A 328 -24.90 -15.93 -8.59
CA LYS A 328 -26.30 -15.52 -8.74
C LYS A 328 -27.23 -16.22 -7.77
N GLU A 329 -27.04 -17.51 -7.56
CA GLU A 329 -27.99 -18.36 -6.85
C GLU A 329 -27.35 -19.06 -5.66
N ALA A 330 -28.16 -19.22 -4.61
CA ALA A 330 -27.81 -20.05 -3.47
C ALA A 330 -28.11 -21.52 -3.77
N GLU A 331 -27.37 -22.43 -3.16
CA GLU A 331 -27.51 -23.87 -3.37
C GLU A 331 -27.45 -24.63 -2.05
N THR A 332 -28.25 -25.69 -1.91
CA THR A 332 -28.12 -26.66 -0.81
C THR A 332 -27.38 -27.89 -1.32
N VAL A 333 -26.27 -28.24 -0.66
CA VAL A 333 -25.42 -29.39 -1.04
C VAL A 333 -25.29 -30.38 0.09
N LYS A 334 -25.01 -31.65 -0.24
CA LYS A 334 -24.77 -32.71 0.74
C LYS A 334 -23.27 -32.95 0.91
N PHE A 335 -22.75 -32.75 2.12
CA PHE A 335 -21.36 -33.07 2.49
C PHE A 335 -21.34 -33.97 3.71
N ARG A 336 -20.63 -35.11 3.62
CA ARG A 336 -20.54 -36.12 4.71
C ARG A 336 -21.91 -36.54 5.27
N GLY A 337 -22.90 -36.68 4.39
CA GLY A 337 -24.24 -37.14 4.76
C GLY A 337 -25.19 -36.05 5.27
N GLN A 338 -24.72 -34.83 5.48
CA GLN A 338 -25.51 -33.71 6.01
C GLN A 338 -25.71 -32.63 4.94
N GLU A 339 -26.84 -31.92 4.99
CA GLU A 339 -27.17 -30.84 4.06
C GLU A 339 -26.66 -29.49 4.57
N TYR A 340 -26.14 -28.69 3.66
CA TYR A 340 -25.63 -27.35 3.94
C TYR A 340 -26.16 -26.37 2.90
N TYR A 341 -26.83 -25.32 3.39
CA TYR A 341 -27.21 -24.18 2.57
C TYR A 341 -26.02 -23.23 2.39
N LEU A 342 -25.75 -22.86 1.13
CA LEU A 342 -24.68 -21.94 0.75
C LEU A 342 -25.28 -20.77 -0.02
N PRO A 343 -25.20 -19.54 0.51
CA PRO A 343 -25.49 -18.34 -0.26
C PRO A 343 -24.63 -18.25 -1.53
N ALA A 344 -25.12 -17.51 -2.53
CA ALA A 344 -24.34 -17.19 -3.73
C ALA A 344 -22.99 -16.57 -3.33
N ARG A 345 -21.92 -16.95 -4.05
CA ARG A 345 -20.56 -16.42 -3.90
C ARG A 345 -20.07 -16.44 -2.43
N SER A 346 -20.20 -17.59 -1.77
CA SER A 346 -19.87 -17.72 -0.34
C SER A 346 -18.99 -18.93 -0.02
N ILE A 347 -18.33 -18.87 1.13
CA ILE A 347 -17.63 -20.01 1.72
C ILE A 347 -18.14 -20.22 3.15
N SER A 348 -18.69 -21.40 3.43
CA SER A 348 -18.97 -21.85 4.80
C SER A 348 -17.75 -22.56 5.39
N ILE A 349 -17.39 -22.21 6.63
CA ILE A 349 -16.25 -22.77 7.37
C ILE A 349 -16.77 -23.70 8.46
N LEU A 350 -16.29 -24.95 8.43
CA LEU A 350 -16.64 -26.02 9.35
C LEU A 350 -15.38 -26.52 10.07
N PRO A 351 -15.02 -26.02 11.26
CA PRO A 351 -13.76 -26.35 11.93
C PRO A 351 -13.65 -27.79 12.45
N ASP A 352 -14.73 -28.56 12.37
CA ASP A 352 -14.85 -29.97 12.73
C ASP A 352 -15.39 -30.84 11.57
N CYS A 353 -15.47 -30.25 10.36
CA CYS A 353 -16.12 -30.82 9.17
C CYS A 353 -17.62 -31.15 9.32
N LYS A 354 -18.31 -30.59 10.33
CA LYS A 354 -19.74 -30.85 10.62
C LYS A 354 -20.54 -29.57 10.86
N ASN A 355 -20.07 -28.68 11.73
CA ASN A 355 -20.83 -27.51 12.15
C ASN A 355 -20.32 -26.26 11.43
N VAL A 356 -21.20 -25.57 10.72
CA VAL A 356 -20.88 -24.26 10.14
C VAL A 356 -20.80 -23.23 11.27
N VAL A 357 -19.63 -22.63 11.46
CA VAL A 357 -19.43 -21.56 12.46
C VAL A 357 -19.37 -20.17 11.83
N TYR A 358 -19.21 -20.10 10.51
CA TYR A 358 -19.05 -18.87 9.75
C TYR A 358 -19.39 -19.10 8.28
N ASN A 359 -20.07 -18.14 7.65
CA ASN A 359 -20.22 -18.06 6.20
C ASN A 359 -19.83 -16.66 5.72
N THR A 360 -19.08 -16.56 4.63
CA THR A 360 -18.52 -15.28 4.18
C THR A 360 -19.57 -14.28 3.69
N MET A 361 -20.79 -14.71 3.37
CA MET A 361 -21.89 -13.86 2.92
C MET A 361 -22.88 -13.53 4.05
N THR A 362 -22.85 -14.27 5.17
CA THR A 362 -23.75 -14.04 6.32
C THR A 362 -23.09 -13.10 7.33
N VAL A 363 -23.32 -11.80 7.18
CA VAL A 363 -22.80 -10.77 8.09
C VAL A 363 -23.67 -10.68 9.35
N VAL A 364 -23.07 -10.93 10.52
CA VAL A 364 -23.75 -10.84 11.83
C VAL A 364 -23.32 -9.62 12.66
N SER A 365 -22.26 -8.93 12.23
CA SER A 365 -21.76 -7.72 12.88
C SER A 365 -22.70 -6.54 12.62
N GLN A 366 -22.85 -5.68 13.63
CA GLN A 366 -23.66 -4.47 13.51
C GLN A 366 -23.05 -3.48 12.50
N HIS A 367 -23.88 -2.94 11.60
CA HIS A 367 -23.51 -1.84 10.73
C HIS A 367 -23.33 -0.55 11.53
N ASN A 368 -22.33 0.25 11.18
CA ASN A 368 -22.20 1.61 11.69
C ASN A 368 -22.00 2.62 10.55
N SER A 369 -22.18 3.89 10.88
CA SER A 369 -21.86 5.00 9.98
C SER A 369 -21.11 6.06 10.78
N ARG A 370 -20.20 6.75 10.09
CA ARG A 370 -19.45 7.87 10.66
C ARG A 370 -20.20 9.17 10.40
N ASN A 371 -20.38 9.98 11.44
CA ASN A 371 -20.98 11.30 11.36
C ASN A 371 -19.96 12.37 11.74
N PHE A 372 -19.94 13.48 11.00
CA PHE A 372 -19.12 14.64 11.32
C PHE A 372 -19.98 15.72 11.96
N VAL A 373 -19.67 16.07 13.22
CA VAL A 373 -20.40 17.09 13.98
C VAL A 373 -19.46 18.26 14.28
N LYS A 374 -19.92 19.48 13.98
CA LYS A 374 -19.14 20.70 14.24
C LYS A 374 -18.85 20.84 15.74
N SER A 375 -17.59 21.07 16.10
CA SER A 375 -17.18 21.25 17.50
C SER A 375 -17.78 22.52 18.11
N ARG A 376 -18.39 22.39 19.29
CA ARG A 376 -18.90 23.53 20.08
C ARG A 376 -17.79 24.41 20.65
N LYS A 377 -16.59 23.85 20.87
CA LYS A 377 -15.43 24.57 21.42
C LYS A 377 -14.68 25.43 20.40
N LYS A 378 -14.81 25.13 19.10
CA LYS A 378 -14.11 25.82 17.99
C LYS A 378 -15.09 26.20 16.87
N ASN A 379 -16.13 26.96 17.19
CA ASN A 379 -17.17 27.35 16.23
C ASN A 379 -17.03 28.79 15.72
N LYS A 380 -16.16 29.61 16.31
CA LYS A 380 -15.81 30.96 15.89
C LYS A 380 -14.29 31.07 15.82
N LEU A 381 -13.74 30.93 14.62
CA LEU A 381 -12.31 31.15 14.36
C LEU A 381 -12.16 32.59 13.90
N GLU A 382 -11.19 33.31 14.47
CA GLU A 382 -10.79 34.63 13.99
C GLU A 382 -9.78 34.44 12.86
N TRP A 383 -10.10 34.97 11.68
CA TRP A 383 -9.30 34.80 10.48
C TRP A 383 -8.57 36.09 10.14
N ASN A 384 -7.27 35.97 9.89
CA ASN A 384 -6.47 36.99 9.22
C ASN A 384 -6.18 36.52 7.79
N MET A 385 -6.13 37.46 6.84
CA MET A 385 -5.86 37.18 5.44
C MET A 385 -4.58 37.88 5.01
N TYR A 386 -3.77 37.18 4.23
CA TYR A 386 -2.63 37.74 3.51
C TYR A 386 -2.72 37.30 2.05
N SER A 387 -2.46 38.22 1.13
CA SER A 387 -2.47 37.95 -0.30
C SER A 387 -1.03 37.75 -0.78
N GLU A 388 -0.73 36.56 -1.29
CA GLU A 388 0.57 36.24 -1.86
C GLU A 388 0.85 37.12 -3.09
N THR A 389 2.05 37.70 -3.16
CA THR A 389 2.43 38.59 -4.26
C THR A 389 3.07 37.81 -5.41
N ILE A 390 2.77 38.25 -6.63
CA ILE A 390 3.44 37.76 -7.84
C ILE A 390 4.91 38.21 -7.81
N PRO A 391 5.90 37.30 -7.88
CA PRO A 391 7.31 37.67 -7.76
C PRO A 391 7.76 38.53 -8.95
N ALA A 392 8.38 39.68 -8.65
CA ALA A 392 8.94 40.57 -9.67
C ALA A 392 10.29 40.10 -10.22
N GLN A 393 11.04 39.29 -9.45
CA GLN A 393 12.33 38.72 -9.82
C GLN A 393 12.39 37.25 -9.43
N LEU A 394 12.93 36.41 -10.33
CA LEU A 394 13.17 34.99 -10.07
C LEU A 394 14.65 34.74 -9.78
N GLN A 395 14.93 33.68 -9.02
CA GLN A 395 16.28 33.31 -8.60
C GLN A 395 17.11 32.64 -9.71
N VAL A 396 16.46 32.15 -10.77
CA VAL A 396 17.08 31.37 -11.84
C VAL A 396 16.64 31.94 -13.17
N ASP A 397 17.60 32.41 -13.96
CA ASP A 397 17.40 32.76 -15.37
C ASP A 397 17.82 31.59 -16.26
N SER A 398 17.02 31.28 -17.28
CA SER A 398 17.22 30.15 -18.19
C SER A 398 16.48 30.41 -19.49
N SER A 399 17.16 30.21 -20.62
CA SER A 399 16.56 30.33 -21.95
C SER A 399 15.52 29.23 -22.25
N LEU A 400 15.54 28.13 -21.49
CA LEU A 400 14.58 27.03 -21.60
C LEU A 400 13.91 26.74 -20.24
N PRO A 401 12.61 26.36 -20.24
CA PRO A 401 11.94 25.91 -19.03
C PRO A 401 12.62 24.68 -18.43
N LYS A 402 12.91 24.71 -17.13
CA LYS A 402 13.48 23.58 -16.39
C LYS A 402 12.38 22.65 -15.89
N GLU A 403 12.70 21.36 -15.79
CA GLU A 403 11.83 20.35 -15.17
C GLU A 403 11.60 20.70 -13.69
N LEU A 404 10.34 20.67 -13.24
CA LEU A 404 9.92 21.19 -11.95
C LEU A 404 10.56 20.45 -10.78
N TYR A 405 10.54 19.12 -10.80
CA TYR A 405 11.04 18.30 -9.70
C TYR A 405 12.55 18.49 -9.51
N ASN A 406 13.29 18.65 -10.60
CA ASN A 406 14.71 19.02 -10.55
C ASN A 406 14.95 20.44 -10.02
N LEU A 407 14.09 21.40 -10.36
CA LEU A 407 14.24 22.78 -9.92
C LEU A 407 13.93 22.95 -8.42
N THR A 408 12.84 22.34 -7.94
CA THR A 408 12.40 22.48 -6.54
C THR A 408 13.18 21.60 -5.58
N LYS A 409 13.83 20.55 -6.10
CA LYS A 409 14.48 19.51 -5.30
C LYS A 409 13.56 18.91 -4.25
N ASP A 410 12.28 18.79 -4.60
CA ASP A 410 11.19 18.34 -3.71
C ASP A 410 11.04 19.18 -2.42
N LYS A 411 11.52 20.43 -2.40
CA LYS A 411 11.39 21.34 -1.25
C LYS A 411 10.07 22.12 -1.26
N THR A 412 9.43 22.24 -2.41
CA THR A 412 8.17 22.94 -2.60
C THR A 412 7.41 22.32 -3.77
N ASP A 413 6.08 22.45 -3.73
CA ASP A 413 5.18 22.02 -4.81
C ASP A 413 5.08 23.07 -5.93
N TYR A 414 5.58 24.30 -5.68
CA TYR A 414 5.33 25.46 -6.51
C TYR A 414 6.60 25.97 -7.20
N VAL A 415 6.46 26.30 -8.49
CA VAL A 415 7.46 27.04 -9.28
C VAL A 415 6.76 28.15 -10.05
N TRP A 416 7.41 29.32 -10.07
CA TRP A 416 7.07 30.42 -10.96
C TRP A 416 7.90 30.33 -12.24
N PHE A 417 7.23 30.39 -13.39
CA PHE A 417 7.86 30.57 -14.69
C PHE A 417 7.44 31.93 -15.23
N THR A 418 8.41 32.81 -15.51
CA THR A 418 8.16 34.14 -16.04
C THR A 418 8.75 34.26 -17.44
N THR A 419 8.04 34.93 -18.35
CA THR A 419 8.65 35.42 -19.60
C THR A 419 7.98 36.71 -20.05
N THR A 420 8.67 37.46 -20.90
CA THR A 420 8.19 38.74 -21.43
C THR A 420 7.96 38.60 -22.92
N ILE A 421 6.76 38.96 -23.37
CA ILE A 421 6.38 38.98 -24.79
C ILE A 421 6.08 40.43 -25.13
N ASN A 422 6.99 41.08 -25.86
CA ASN A 422 6.76 42.43 -26.36
C ASN A 422 5.81 42.34 -27.56
N VAL A 423 4.75 43.15 -27.57
CA VAL A 423 3.76 43.16 -28.66
C VAL A 423 3.64 44.56 -29.24
N ASP A 424 4.10 44.76 -30.47
CA ASP A 424 4.04 46.05 -31.15
C ASP A 424 2.64 46.28 -31.75
N ARG A 425 2.30 47.54 -32.05
CA ARG A 425 1.09 47.92 -32.79
C ARG A 425 0.93 47.19 -34.12
N ARG A 426 2.04 46.74 -34.73
CA ARG A 426 2.04 45.97 -35.98
C ARG A 426 1.62 44.51 -35.78
N ASP A 427 1.84 43.96 -34.58
CA ASP A 427 1.44 42.59 -34.21
C ASP A 427 -0.05 42.52 -33.84
N MET A 428 -0.61 43.66 -33.42
CA MET A 428 -2.02 43.84 -33.11
C MET A 428 -2.77 44.33 -34.34
N ASN A 429 -3.48 43.43 -35.02
CA ASN A 429 -4.32 43.75 -36.17
C ASN A 429 -5.26 44.93 -35.83
N GLU A 430 -5.37 45.95 -36.68
CA GLU A 430 -6.17 47.19 -36.43
C GLU A 430 -7.66 46.94 -36.13
N ARG A 431 -8.12 45.71 -36.37
CA ARG A 431 -9.42 45.22 -35.93
C ARG A 431 -9.41 45.09 -34.41
N LYS A 432 -10.00 46.08 -33.72
CA LYS A 432 -10.25 46.21 -32.26
C LYS A 432 -10.90 45.01 -31.52
N ARG A 433 -10.94 43.81 -32.10
CA ARG A 433 -11.67 42.63 -31.59
C ARG A 433 -10.86 41.32 -31.59
N ILE A 434 -9.57 41.32 -31.93
CA ILE A 434 -8.75 40.10 -31.89
C ILE A 434 -7.93 40.09 -30.60
N ASN A 435 -8.27 39.18 -29.69
CA ASN A 435 -7.45 38.90 -28.50
C ASN A 435 -6.41 37.83 -28.85
N PRO A 436 -5.11 38.03 -28.52
CA PRO A 436 -4.10 37.01 -28.71
C PRO A 436 -4.44 35.77 -27.87
N VAL A 437 -4.19 34.59 -28.44
CA VAL A 437 -4.42 33.31 -27.75
C VAL A 437 -3.11 32.81 -27.18
N LEU A 438 -3.00 32.83 -25.86
CA LEU A 438 -1.91 32.18 -25.16
C LEU A 438 -2.16 30.66 -25.06
N ARG A 439 -1.18 29.87 -25.47
CA ARG A 439 -1.17 28.41 -25.26
C ARG A 439 0.13 28.02 -24.60
N VAL A 440 0.03 27.34 -23.46
CA VAL A 440 1.20 26.80 -22.78
C VAL A 440 1.07 25.28 -22.67
N ALA A 441 2.07 24.59 -23.20
CA ALA A 441 2.25 23.17 -22.99
C ALA A 441 2.99 22.95 -21.66
N SER A 442 2.46 22.05 -20.83
CA SER A 442 3.07 21.66 -19.57
C SER A 442 3.07 20.13 -19.48
N LEU A 443 4.19 19.55 -19.03
CA LEU A 443 4.28 18.12 -18.68
C LEU A 443 3.49 17.79 -17.42
N GLY A 444 3.13 18.83 -16.70
CA GLY A 444 2.14 18.75 -15.69
C GLY A 444 2.47 19.59 -14.48
N HIS A 445 1.49 19.70 -13.62
CA HIS A 445 0.25 18.95 -13.70
C HIS A 445 -1.03 19.81 -13.45
N ALA A 446 -0.90 21.09 -13.20
CA ALA A 446 -1.89 22.12 -13.09
C ALA A 446 -1.12 23.39 -13.38
N MET A 447 -1.83 24.46 -13.59
CA MET A 447 -1.24 25.72 -13.96
C MET A 447 -2.15 26.85 -13.55
N VAL A 448 -1.58 27.96 -13.11
CA VAL A 448 -2.25 29.23 -12.88
C VAL A 448 -1.50 30.24 -13.73
N ALA A 449 -2.21 30.98 -14.57
CA ALA A 449 -1.60 31.91 -15.50
C ALA A 449 -2.00 33.34 -15.13
N PHE A 450 -1.02 34.22 -15.16
CA PHE A 450 -1.13 35.64 -14.92
C PHE A 450 -0.54 36.40 -16.11
N VAL A 451 -1.20 37.47 -16.54
CA VAL A 451 -0.69 38.41 -17.55
C VAL A 451 -0.70 39.80 -16.95
N ASN A 452 0.45 40.48 -16.94
CA ASN A 452 0.58 41.82 -16.36
C ASN A 452 0.05 41.94 -14.92
N GLY A 453 0.27 40.88 -14.12
CA GLY A 453 -0.19 40.80 -12.74
C GLY A 453 -1.65 40.32 -12.57
N GLU A 454 -2.43 40.25 -13.65
CA GLU A 454 -3.83 39.86 -13.62
C GLU A 454 -4.01 38.36 -13.86
N PHE A 455 -4.85 37.70 -13.07
CA PHE A 455 -5.19 36.29 -13.27
C PHE A 455 -6.00 36.10 -14.57
N ILE A 456 -5.51 35.25 -15.47
CA ILE A 456 -6.16 34.99 -16.77
C ILE A 456 -6.73 33.58 -16.91
N GLY A 457 -6.43 32.68 -15.97
CA GLY A 457 -7.00 31.34 -15.95
C GLY A 457 -6.11 30.32 -15.26
N ASN A 458 -6.69 29.15 -15.05
CA ASN A 458 -6.00 28.00 -14.52
C ASN A 458 -6.29 26.77 -15.38
N TYR A 459 -5.35 25.83 -15.39
CA TYR A 459 -5.51 24.53 -16.00
C TYR A 459 -5.22 23.46 -14.96
N HIS A 460 -5.90 22.33 -15.01
CA HIS A 460 -5.58 21.20 -14.15
C HIS A 460 -5.74 19.88 -14.91
N LYS A 461 -4.64 19.13 -14.96
CA LYS A 461 -4.60 17.68 -15.12
C LYS A 461 -3.58 17.16 -14.09
N HIS A 462 -3.91 17.37 -12.79
CA HIS A 462 -3.21 16.93 -11.56
C HIS A 462 -1.88 17.59 -11.03
N ILE A 463 -1.68 18.91 -10.68
CA ILE A 463 -0.55 19.65 -9.90
C ILE A 463 0.08 20.98 -10.46
N ILE A 464 -0.01 22.10 -9.74
CA ILE A 464 0.19 23.53 -10.11
C ILE A 464 1.57 24.04 -10.64
N ILE A 465 1.56 24.80 -11.75
CA ILE A 465 2.62 25.64 -12.35
C ILE A 465 2.11 27.08 -12.38
N ILE A 466 2.87 28.09 -11.95
CA ILE A 466 2.40 29.48 -12.11
C ILE A 466 3.17 30.18 -13.22
N ILE A 467 2.48 30.68 -14.24
CA ILE A 467 3.07 31.40 -15.36
C ILE A 467 2.73 32.87 -15.28
N ILE A 468 3.75 33.73 -15.30
CA ILE A 468 3.59 35.17 -15.43
C ILE A 468 4.09 35.58 -16.80
N LEU A 469 3.24 36.27 -17.54
CA LEU A 469 3.60 36.89 -18.81
C LEU A 469 3.48 38.40 -18.68
N SER A 470 4.57 39.10 -18.95
CA SER A 470 4.49 40.55 -19.15
C SER A 470 4.31 40.82 -20.63
N MET A 471 3.16 41.41 -21.00
CA MET A 471 2.93 42.01 -22.31
C MET A 471 3.14 43.51 -22.16
N LEU A 472 4.25 44.02 -22.69
CA LEU A 472 4.51 45.45 -22.84
C LEU A 472 4.06 45.92 -24.22
#